data_AF-A0A650EM58-F1
#
_entry.id   AF-A0A650EM58-F1
#
_cell.length_a   1.000
_cell.length_b   1.000
_cell.length_c   1.000
_cell.angle_alpha   90.00
_cell.angle_beta   90.00
_cell.angle_gamma   90.00
#
_symmetry.space_group_name_H-M   'P 1'
#
loop_
_entity.id
_entity.type
_entity.pdbx_description
1 polymer ?
#
loop_
_entity_poly.entity_id
_entity_poly.type
_entity_poly.pdbx_seq_one_letter_code
_entity_poly.pdbx_strand_id
1 'polypeptide(L)'
;MKGFTLIELLVVVLIIGVLAAVALPQYSRAVDKSRAMQAIILLSSINKADQVYYMANGQYAKAMEDLDIGMPGWISRTESGGDPHYNYSWGYCSVDTRGGNTACNIRYSFGWLIIRLVPANHRLVCALEQVQSGHKQAEQLCKSLGFEKESSLYVMNL
;
A
#
# COMPACT_ATOMS: atom_id res chain seq x y z
N MET A 1 50.40 -18.48 14.79
CA MET A 1 49.12 -17.87 14.37
C MET A 1 48.16 -18.00 15.55
N LYS A 2 47.68 -16.89 16.11
CA LYS A 2 46.62 -16.92 17.13
C LYS A 2 45.30 -17.17 16.39
N GLY A 3 44.86 -18.42 16.37
CA GLY A 3 43.61 -18.82 15.74
C GLY A 3 42.42 -18.47 16.64
N PHE A 4 41.33 -18.05 16.01
CA PHE A 4 40.02 -17.90 16.65
C PHE A 4 39.61 -19.23 17.29
N THR A 5 39.03 -19.19 18.49
CA THR A 5 38.55 -20.41 19.14
C THR A 5 37.20 -20.84 18.56
N LEU A 6 36.98 -22.16 18.47
CA LEU A 6 35.68 -22.72 18.02
C LEU A 6 34.52 -22.27 18.91
N ILE A 7 34.78 -22.06 20.20
CA ILE A 7 33.77 -21.61 21.15
C ILE A 7 33.41 -20.13 20.97
N GLU A 8 34.36 -19.27 20.62
CA GLU A 8 34.08 -17.87 20.28
C GLU A 8 33.14 -17.78 19.08
N LEU A 9 33.40 -18.56 18.03
CA LEU A 9 32.51 -18.57 16.87
C LEU A 9 31.13 -19.13 17.21
N LEU A 10 31.04 -20.14 18.09
CA LEU A 10 29.76 -20.73 18.49
C LEU A 10 28.85 -19.75 19.23
N VAL A 11 29.40 -18.98 20.18
CA VAL A 11 28.63 -17.97 20.92
C VAL A 11 28.18 -16.84 19.99
N VAL A 12 29.03 -16.44 19.03
CA VAL A 12 28.68 -15.39 18.06
C VAL A 12 27.52 -15.81 17.18
N VAL A 13 27.53 -17.02 16.61
CA VAL A 13 26.41 -17.49 15.77
C VAL A 13 25.13 -17.67 16.57
N LEU A 14 25.23 -18.07 17.85
CA LEU A 14 24.09 -18.16 18.75
C LEU A 14 23.44 -16.79 18.97
N ILE A 15 24.24 -15.75 19.27
CA ILE A 15 23.73 -14.39 19.48
C ILE A 15 23.10 -13.84 18.19
N ILE A 16 23.77 -14.00 17.04
CA ILE A 16 23.24 -13.56 15.73
C ILE A 16 21.92 -14.28 15.42
N GLY A 17 21.81 -15.58 15.73
CA GLY A 17 20.60 -16.36 15.55
C GLY A 17 19.40 -15.80 16.33
N VAL A 18 19.60 -15.44 17.60
CA VAL A 18 18.55 -14.84 18.44
C VAL A 18 18.13 -13.47 17.91
N LEU A 19 19.09 -12.62 17.55
CA LEU A 19 18.80 -11.29 17.00
C LEU A 19 18.03 -11.37 15.67
N ALA A 20 18.43 -12.28 14.78
CA ALA A 20 17.76 -12.48 13.49
C ALA A 20 16.30 -12.94 13.65
N ALA A 21 16.02 -13.83 14.61
CA ALA A 21 14.68 -14.35 14.86
C ALA A 21 13.68 -13.24 15.25
N VAL A 22 14.12 -12.21 15.99
CA VAL A 22 13.28 -11.07 16.39
C VAL A 22 13.21 -10.01 15.29
N ALA A 23 14.32 -9.76 14.59
CA ALA A 23 14.43 -8.68 13.61
C ALA A 23 13.61 -8.94 12.32
N LEU A 24 13.60 -10.18 11.80
CA LEU A 24 12.91 -10.53 10.56
C LEU A 24 11.41 -10.20 10.54
N PRO A 25 10.58 -10.61 11.52
CA PRO A 25 9.16 -10.29 11.51
C PRO A 25 8.88 -8.79 11.66
N GLN A 26 9.74 -8.05 12.37
CA GLN A 26 9.63 -6.59 12.49
C GLN A 26 9.94 -5.89 11.16
N TYR A 27 11.00 -6.34 10.48
CA TYR A 27 11.39 -5.81 9.18
C TYR A 27 10.28 -5.99 8.13
N SER A 28 9.69 -7.19 8.02
CA SER A 28 8.59 -7.45 7.09
C SER A 28 7.39 -6.52 7.31
N ARG A 29 7.02 -6.25 8.57
CA ARG A 29 5.93 -5.31 8.89
C ARG A 29 6.27 -3.87 8.49
N ALA A 30 7.51 -3.44 8.69
CA ALA A 30 7.96 -2.12 8.30
C ALA A 30 7.91 -1.94 6.77
N VAL A 31 8.33 -2.96 6.02
CA VAL A 31 8.25 -2.98 4.55
C VAL A 31 6.79 -2.95 4.07
N ASP A 32 5.91 -3.78 4.65
CA ASP A 32 4.48 -3.81 4.31
C ASP A 32 3.82 -2.44 4.58
N LYS A 33 4.15 -1.79 5.71
CA LYS A 33 3.70 -0.43 6.03
C LYS A 33 4.23 0.60 5.02
N SER A 34 5.49 0.52 4.64
CA SER A 34 6.08 1.42 3.64
C SER A 34 5.37 1.31 2.29
N ARG A 35 5.04 0.10 1.84
CA ARG A 35 4.32 -0.15 0.58
C ARG A 35 2.91 0.44 0.62
N ALA A 36 2.19 0.22 1.72
CA ALA A 36 0.86 0.80 1.90
C ALA A 36 0.91 2.33 1.99
N MET A 37 1.93 2.92 2.64
CA MET A 37 2.12 4.37 2.66
C MET A 37 2.39 4.94 1.26
N GLN A 38 3.18 4.25 0.43
CA GLN A 38 3.37 4.64 -0.96
C GLN A 38 2.02 4.69 -1.71
N ALA A 39 1.19 3.67 -1.56
CA ALA A 39 -0.16 3.66 -2.15
C ALA A 39 -1.03 4.83 -1.66
N ILE A 40 -1.01 5.15 -0.36
CA ILE A 40 -1.75 6.30 0.20
C ILE A 40 -1.29 7.61 -0.45
N ILE A 41 0.02 7.83 -0.55
CA ILE A 41 0.59 9.05 -1.16
C ILE A 41 0.17 9.17 -2.63
N LEU A 42 0.21 8.06 -3.37
CA LEU A 42 -0.22 8.02 -4.77
C LEU A 42 -1.71 8.38 -4.91
N LEU A 43 -2.58 7.73 -4.13
CA LEU A 43 -4.03 7.98 -4.17
C LEU A 43 -4.37 9.41 -3.71
N SER A 44 -3.64 9.94 -2.73
CA SER A 44 -3.78 11.34 -2.28
C SER A 44 -3.39 12.33 -3.37
N SER A 45 -2.33 12.01 -4.13
CA SER A 45 -1.87 12.85 -5.24
C SER A 45 -2.88 12.83 -6.39
N ILE A 46 -3.47 11.67 -6.70
CA ILE A 46 -4.57 11.54 -7.65
C ILE A 46 -5.77 12.39 -7.21
N ASN A 47 -6.20 12.27 -5.95
CA ASN A 47 -7.34 13.05 -5.47
C ASN A 47 -7.10 14.56 -5.57
N LYS A 48 -5.90 15.04 -5.23
CA LYS A 48 -5.54 16.46 -5.35
C LYS A 48 -5.53 16.93 -6.79
N ALA A 49 -4.93 16.18 -7.70
CA ALA A 49 -4.91 16.52 -9.12
C ALA A 49 -6.33 16.56 -9.70
N ASP A 50 -7.17 15.59 -9.33
CA ASP A 50 -8.55 15.49 -9.80
C ASP A 50 -9.43 16.63 -9.25
N GLN A 51 -9.19 17.07 -8.01
CA GLN A 51 -9.79 18.29 -7.47
C GLN A 51 -9.41 19.54 -8.28
N VAL A 52 -8.12 19.71 -8.57
CA VAL A 52 -7.65 20.86 -9.37
C VAL A 52 -8.26 20.82 -10.77
N TYR A 53 -8.32 19.64 -11.39
CA TYR A 53 -8.96 19.45 -12.69
C TYR A 53 -10.46 19.78 -12.66
N TYR A 54 -11.17 19.35 -11.62
CA TYR A 54 -12.58 19.67 -11.41
C TYR A 54 -12.81 21.17 -11.26
N MET A 55 -11.95 21.87 -10.49
CA MET A 55 -12.03 23.33 -10.34
C MET A 55 -11.83 24.06 -11.67
N ALA A 56 -10.98 23.53 -12.56
CA ALA A 56 -10.71 24.12 -13.86
C ALA A 56 -11.79 23.81 -14.92
N ASN A 57 -12.36 22.60 -14.91
CA ASN A 57 -13.19 22.08 -16.00
C ASN A 57 -14.66 21.81 -15.62
N GLY A 58 -15.02 21.91 -14.34
CA GLY A 58 -16.36 21.61 -13.83
C GLY A 58 -16.73 20.12 -13.87
N GLN A 59 -15.79 19.25 -14.22
CA GLN A 59 -15.95 17.79 -14.29
C GLN A 59 -14.66 17.11 -13.83
N TYR A 60 -14.76 15.91 -13.27
CA TYR A 60 -13.60 15.09 -12.91
C TYR A 60 -12.88 14.59 -14.17
N ALA A 61 -11.59 14.29 -14.04
CA ALA A 61 -10.80 13.77 -15.16
C ALA A 61 -11.38 12.44 -15.66
N LYS A 62 -11.19 12.11 -16.94
CA LYS A 62 -11.67 10.82 -17.50
C LYS A 62 -10.55 9.89 -17.88
N ALA A 63 -9.32 10.40 -17.86
CA ALA A 63 -8.10 9.67 -18.06
C ALA A 63 -7.03 10.16 -17.06
N MET A 64 -6.00 9.36 -16.80
CA MET A 64 -4.85 9.83 -16.00
C MET A 64 -4.03 10.87 -16.74
N GLU A 65 -4.06 10.81 -18.08
CA GLU A 65 -3.42 11.74 -18.99
C GLU A 65 -3.94 13.18 -18.80
N ASP A 66 -5.15 13.36 -18.26
CA ASP A 66 -5.74 14.68 -17.97
C ASP A 66 -5.21 15.32 -16.66
N LEU A 67 -4.61 14.51 -15.77
CA LEU A 67 -4.26 14.92 -14.41
C LEU A 67 -2.84 15.46 -14.26
N ASP A 68 -2.01 15.43 -15.31
CA ASP A 68 -0.59 15.83 -15.30
C ASP A 68 0.21 15.28 -14.10
N ILE A 69 -0.12 14.05 -13.67
CA ILE A 69 0.57 13.35 -12.59
C ILE A 69 1.20 12.06 -13.09
N GLY A 70 2.42 11.80 -12.62
CA GLY A 70 3.11 10.54 -12.84
C GLY A 70 2.88 9.56 -11.70
N MET A 71 2.86 8.28 -12.04
CA MET A 71 3.08 7.22 -11.07
C MET A 71 4.57 6.91 -10.96
N PRO A 72 5.24 7.16 -9.83
CA PRO A 72 6.64 6.76 -9.65
C PRO A 72 6.77 5.28 -9.34
N GLY A 73 7.71 4.58 -9.98
CA GLY A 73 8.15 3.24 -9.56
C GLY A 73 7.28 2.07 -10.01
N TRP A 74 6.36 2.28 -10.96
CA TRP A 74 5.69 1.17 -11.65
C TRP A 74 6.68 0.46 -12.59
N ILE A 75 6.41 -0.82 -12.87
CA ILE A 75 7.27 -1.72 -13.64
C ILE A 75 6.59 -2.09 -14.97
N SER A 76 5.27 -2.20 -14.98
CA SER A 76 4.49 -2.39 -16.20
C SER A 76 3.08 -1.81 -16.07
N ARG A 77 2.52 -1.34 -17.20
CA ARG A 77 1.10 -0.98 -17.32
C ARG A 77 0.38 -2.11 -18.03
N THR A 78 -0.75 -2.54 -17.48
CA THR A 78 -1.65 -3.52 -18.08
C THR A 78 -3.06 -2.96 -18.11
N GLU A 79 -3.92 -3.48 -18.97
CA GLU A 79 -5.34 -3.10 -19.01
C GLU A 79 -6.18 -4.33 -18.65
N SER A 80 -7.08 -4.17 -17.68
CA SER A 80 -7.97 -5.23 -17.23
C SER A 80 -9.34 -4.63 -16.96
N GLY A 81 -10.40 -5.20 -17.56
CA GLY A 81 -11.77 -4.70 -17.37
C GLY A 81 -12.03 -3.28 -17.89
N GLY A 82 -11.13 -2.72 -18.70
CA GLY A 82 -11.20 -1.33 -19.20
C GLY A 82 -10.42 -0.32 -18.35
N ASP A 83 -9.85 -0.74 -17.23
CA ASP A 83 -9.09 0.14 -16.33
C ASP A 83 -7.57 -0.06 -16.48
N PRO A 84 -6.78 1.02 -16.47
CA PRO A 84 -5.33 0.93 -16.46
C PRO A 84 -4.83 0.48 -15.07
N HIS A 85 -4.06 -0.60 -15.06
CA HIS A 85 -3.38 -1.14 -13.89
C HIS A 85 -1.89 -0.82 -13.97
N TYR A 86 -1.40 -0.08 -12.98
CA TYR A 86 0.03 0.19 -12.78
C TYR A 86 0.58 -0.85 -11.82
N ASN A 87 1.41 -1.76 -12.36
CA ASN A 87 1.98 -2.86 -11.59
C ASN A 87 3.29 -2.42 -10.92
N TYR A 88 3.41 -2.77 -9.66
CA TYR A 88 4.57 -2.56 -8.80
C TYR A 88 5.11 -3.92 -8.36
N SER A 89 6.36 -3.95 -7.87
CA SER A 89 6.94 -5.18 -7.29
C SER A 89 6.11 -5.70 -6.10
N TRP A 90 5.37 -4.82 -5.43
CA TRP A 90 4.60 -5.10 -4.23
C TRP A 90 3.08 -5.19 -4.47
N GLY A 91 2.59 -4.97 -5.68
CA GLY A 91 1.15 -4.93 -5.92
C GLY A 91 0.77 -4.21 -7.20
N TYR A 92 -0.45 -3.70 -7.29
CA TYR A 92 -0.90 -2.91 -8.44
C TYR A 92 -1.90 -1.85 -8.03
N CYS A 93 -1.94 -0.74 -8.76
CA CYS A 93 -2.96 0.29 -8.61
C CYS A 93 -3.81 0.40 -9.87
N SER A 94 -5.12 0.31 -9.74
CA SER A 94 -6.09 0.67 -10.78
C SER A 94 -6.44 2.14 -10.62
N VAL A 95 -6.44 2.89 -11.72
CA VAL A 95 -6.91 4.29 -11.71
C VAL A 95 -7.99 4.47 -12.74
N ASP A 96 -9.22 4.62 -12.25
CA ASP A 96 -10.34 5.08 -13.06
C ASP A 96 -10.78 6.44 -12.53
N THR A 97 -10.49 7.48 -13.31
CA THR A 97 -10.85 8.87 -12.99
C THR A 97 -12.30 9.19 -13.37
N ARG A 98 -12.99 8.34 -14.16
CA ARG A 98 -14.37 8.51 -14.63
C ARG A 98 -15.44 8.31 -13.54
N GLY A 99 -15.06 8.43 -12.26
CA GLY A 99 -15.87 8.08 -11.10
C GLY A 99 -15.84 6.59 -10.75
N GLY A 100 -14.91 5.82 -11.31
CA GLY A 100 -14.77 4.40 -11.04
C GLY A 100 -13.84 4.06 -9.86
N ASN A 101 -13.45 2.79 -9.81
CA ASN A 101 -12.73 2.19 -8.69
C ASN A 101 -11.21 2.50 -8.77
N THR A 102 -10.82 3.72 -8.39
CA THR A 102 -9.41 4.02 -8.15
C THR A 102 -8.94 3.36 -6.84
N ALA A 103 -8.06 2.36 -6.94
CA ALA A 103 -7.61 1.58 -5.78
C ALA A 103 -6.21 1.00 -5.97
N CYS A 104 -5.50 0.81 -4.87
CA CYS A 104 -4.23 0.11 -4.83
C CYS A 104 -4.37 -1.19 -4.04
N ASN A 105 -4.00 -2.29 -4.69
CA ASN A 105 -3.91 -3.63 -4.12
C ASN A 105 -2.44 -3.88 -3.74
N ILE A 106 -2.19 -3.98 -2.45
CA ILE A 106 -0.85 -4.14 -1.87
C ILE A 106 -0.72 -5.57 -1.37
N ARG A 107 0.30 -6.28 -1.83
CA ARG A 107 0.68 -7.58 -1.32
C ARG A 107 1.43 -7.40 0.00
N TYR A 108 0.91 -7.99 1.06
CA TYR A 108 1.57 -8.05 2.36
C TYR A 108 1.81 -9.51 2.77
N SER A 109 2.44 -9.70 3.91
CA SER A 109 2.90 -11.02 4.39
C SER A 109 1.82 -12.12 4.45
N PHE A 110 0.53 -11.79 4.58
CA PHE A 110 -0.56 -12.76 4.76
C PHE A 110 -1.73 -12.60 3.77
N GLY A 111 -1.59 -11.77 2.73
CA GLY A 111 -2.66 -11.58 1.74
C GLY A 111 -2.55 -10.29 0.94
N TRP A 112 -3.71 -9.79 0.51
CA TRP A 112 -3.88 -8.54 -0.23
C TRP A 112 -4.63 -7.51 0.61
N LEU A 113 -4.06 -6.31 0.66
CA LEU A 113 -4.65 -5.13 1.28
C LEU A 113 -5.12 -4.21 0.18
N ILE A 114 -6.35 -3.71 0.25
CA ILE A 114 -6.90 -2.82 -0.76
C ILE A 114 -7.08 -1.44 -0.14
N ILE A 115 -6.48 -0.42 -0.73
CA ILE A 115 -6.75 0.98 -0.38
C ILE A 115 -7.48 1.59 -1.57
N ARG A 116 -8.74 1.95 -1.38
CA ARG A 116 -9.59 2.56 -2.40
C ARG A 116 -9.76 4.05 -2.14
N LEU A 117 -9.68 4.85 -3.19
CA LEU A 117 -10.08 6.24 -3.18
C LEU A 117 -11.59 6.35 -3.43
N VAL A 118 -12.28 7.14 -2.63
CA VAL A 118 -13.68 7.53 -2.84
C VAL A 118 -13.68 9.02 -3.19
N PRO A 119 -13.66 9.38 -4.49
CA PRO A 119 -13.48 10.76 -4.93
C PRO A 119 -14.58 11.69 -4.37
N ALA A 120 -15.83 11.23 -4.36
CA ALA A 120 -16.99 12.01 -3.92
C ALA A 120 -16.90 12.54 -2.48
N ASN A 121 -16.19 11.83 -1.60
CA ASN A 121 -16.09 12.19 -0.18
C ASN A 121 -14.67 12.60 0.23
N HIS A 122 -13.70 12.62 -0.69
CA HIS A 122 -12.27 12.82 -0.39
C HIS A 122 -11.75 11.90 0.71
N ARG A 123 -12.16 10.63 0.65
CA ARG A 123 -11.77 9.61 1.64
C ARG A 123 -11.01 8.47 0.99
N LEU A 124 -10.04 7.95 1.72
CA LEU A 124 -9.47 6.63 1.48
C LEU A 124 -10.20 5.61 2.33
N VAL A 125 -10.42 4.43 1.76
CA VAL A 125 -10.98 3.26 2.43
C VAL A 125 -9.96 2.14 2.37
N CYS A 126 -9.53 1.66 3.53
CA CYS A 126 -8.72 0.46 3.69
C CYS A 126 -9.66 -0.73 3.86
N ALA A 127 -9.69 -1.63 2.87
CA ALA A 127 -10.53 -2.82 2.85
C ALA A 127 -9.68 -4.08 2.67
N LEU A 128 -10.20 -5.19 3.18
CA LEU A 128 -9.56 -6.50 3.14
C LEU A 128 -10.32 -7.39 2.18
N GLU A 129 -9.60 -8.04 1.29
CA GLU A 129 -10.16 -9.15 0.52
C GLU A 129 -10.41 -10.31 1.49
N GLN A 130 -11.60 -10.91 1.42
CA GLN A 130 -12.14 -11.83 2.43
C GLN A 130 -11.27 -13.09 2.62
N VAL A 131 -10.29 -13.04 3.54
CA VAL A 131 -9.53 -14.22 4.00
C VAL A 131 -9.58 -14.26 5.53
N GLN A 132 -10.35 -15.20 6.08
CA GLN A 132 -10.70 -15.30 7.50
C GLN A 132 -9.51 -15.40 8.47
N SER A 133 -8.33 -15.85 8.04
CA SER A 133 -7.14 -16.02 8.89
C SER A 133 -6.22 -14.81 8.97
N GLY A 134 -6.27 -13.89 8.00
CA GLY A 134 -5.37 -12.72 7.88
C GLY A 134 -5.96 -11.40 8.36
N HIS A 135 -7.23 -11.39 8.78
CA HIS A 135 -8.00 -10.18 9.03
C HIS A 135 -7.38 -9.28 10.12
N LYS A 136 -6.96 -9.85 11.26
CA LYS A 136 -6.44 -9.07 12.40
C LYS A 136 -5.15 -8.30 12.10
N GLN A 137 -4.24 -8.89 11.33
CA GLN A 137 -2.96 -8.25 11.01
C GLN A 137 -3.14 -7.12 10.00
N ALA A 138 -4.05 -7.31 9.06
CA ALA A 138 -4.33 -6.31 8.05
C ALA A 138 -5.15 -5.13 8.63
N GLU A 139 -6.05 -5.39 9.58
CA GLU A 139 -6.66 -4.35 10.41
C GLU A 139 -5.61 -3.56 11.22
N GLN A 140 -4.65 -4.24 11.84
CA GLN A 140 -3.54 -3.59 12.55
C GLN A 140 -2.71 -2.71 11.60
N LEU A 141 -2.51 -3.15 10.36
CA LEU A 141 -1.81 -2.38 9.34
C LEU A 141 -2.59 -1.12 8.97
N CYS A 142 -3.89 -1.22 8.64
CA CYS A 142 -4.76 -0.05 8.39
C CYS A 142 -4.72 0.94 9.56
N LYS A 143 -4.87 0.47 10.80
CA LYS A 143 -4.79 1.32 12.00
C LYS A 143 -3.43 2.00 12.14
N SER A 144 -2.34 1.28 11.88
CA SER A 144 -0.99 1.82 11.97
C SER A 144 -0.68 2.91 10.93
N LEU A 145 -1.47 2.94 9.84
CA LEU A 145 -1.40 3.94 8.78
C LEU A 145 -2.26 5.17 9.08
N GLY A 146 -3.10 5.13 10.13
CA GLY A 146 -3.97 6.23 10.53
C GLY A 146 -5.41 6.10 10.06
N PHE A 147 -5.83 4.93 9.57
CA PHE A 147 -7.25 4.70 9.28
C PHE A 147 -8.03 4.42 10.56
N GLU A 148 -9.18 5.08 10.67
CA GLU A 148 -10.12 4.91 11.77
C GLU A 148 -11.25 3.96 11.38
N LYS A 149 -11.78 3.20 12.35
CA LYS A 149 -12.85 2.24 12.08
C LYS A 149 -14.20 2.98 12.01
N GLU A 150 -14.84 2.98 10.85
CA GLU A 150 -16.20 3.49 10.62
C GLU A 150 -17.11 2.31 10.23
N SER A 151 -17.99 1.90 11.16
CA SER A 151 -18.85 0.71 11.01
C SER A 151 -18.09 -0.60 10.74
N SER A 152 -18.00 -1.02 9.47
CA SER A 152 -17.32 -2.23 8.99
C SER A 152 -16.07 -1.93 8.14
N LEU A 153 -15.76 -0.66 7.90
CA LEU A 153 -14.66 -0.22 7.05
C LEU A 153 -13.65 0.60 7.84
N TYR A 154 -12.42 0.67 7.32
CA TYR A 154 -11.38 1.54 7.85
C TYR A 154 -11.23 2.73 6.91
N VAL A 155 -11.41 3.94 7.41
CA VAL A 155 -11.46 5.16 6.60
C VAL A 155 -10.42 6.18 7.03
N MET A 156 -9.99 7.02 6.10
CA MET A 156 -9.10 8.14 6.33
C MET A 156 -9.55 9.31 5.46
N ASN A 157 -9.64 10.51 6.03
CA ASN A 157 -9.92 11.72 5.27
C ASN A 157 -8.61 12.25 4.65
N LEU A 158 -8.69 12.74 3.41
CA LEU A 158 -7.58 13.32 2.65
C LEU A 158 -7.48 14.83 2.79
#